data_AF-A0A523BRU5-F1
#
_entry.id   AF-A0A523BRU5-F1
#
_cell.length_a   1.000
_cell.length_b   1.000
_cell.length_c   1.000
_cell.angle_alpha   90.00
_cell.angle_beta   90.00
_cell.angle_gamma   90.00
#
_symmetry.space_group_name_H-M   'P 1'
#
loop_
_entity.id
_entity.type
_entity.pdbx_description
1 polymer ?
#
loop_
_entity_poly.entity_id
_entity_poly.type
_entity_poly.pdbx_seq_one_letter_code
_entity_poly.pdbx_strand_id
1 'polypeptide(L)'
;MRKHNTLKLLLLPFFGMIFGMVYAFMFVHGLTATWALIGKPSDDISKIIGVVGQTNLFVSTVSGEIYSFDFSEYYYGHNSSFADQLFSSAPPVIWKKENMLTIIPEPVRRPTFNFITWPLLFKEKQLYESTHQLIEGELLTKFALSKDGNLWIWSYGVGGMAGILYYFYPPIGLLFGLLLIPIIKHWNVYPAKP
;
A
#
# COMPACT_ATOMS: atom_id res chain seq x y z
N MET A 1 7.78 46.39 -5.98
CA MET A 1 7.61 44.94 -6.28
C MET A 1 7.68 43.99 -5.07
N ARG A 2 7.77 44.42 -3.79
CA ARG A 2 7.90 43.50 -2.62
C ARG A 2 6.61 42.78 -2.17
N LYS A 3 5.41 43.34 -2.41
CA LYS A 3 4.13 42.79 -1.89
C LYS A 3 3.73 41.43 -2.50
N HIS A 4 4.15 41.12 -3.72
CA HIS A 4 3.69 39.89 -4.41
C HIS A 4 4.29 38.60 -3.84
N ASN A 5 5.47 38.65 -3.22
CA ASN A 5 6.11 37.45 -2.67
C ASN A 5 5.61 37.11 -1.26
N THR A 6 5.08 38.07 -0.50
CA THR A 6 4.58 37.85 0.85
C THR A 6 3.33 36.97 0.86
N LEU A 7 2.42 37.17 -0.10
CA LEU A 7 1.21 36.34 -0.23
C LEU A 7 1.56 34.88 -0.57
N LYS A 8 2.52 34.65 -1.49
CA LYS A 8 2.97 33.30 -1.86
C LYS A 8 3.59 32.56 -0.68
N LEU A 9 4.39 33.25 0.15
CA LEU A 9 5.00 32.65 1.34
C LEU A 9 3.96 32.28 2.42
N LEU A 10 2.86 33.04 2.52
CA LEU A 10 1.76 32.73 3.44
C LEU A 10 0.92 31.52 3.00
N LEU A 11 0.99 31.13 1.73
CA LEU A 11 0.32 29.92 1.23
C LEU A 11 1.09 28.63 1.51
N LEU A 12 2.40 28.71 1.82
CA LEU A 12 3.24 27.52 2.05
C LEU A 12 2.74 26.59 3.17
N PRO A 13 2.26 27.09 4.33
CA PRO A 13 1.69 26.24 5.37
C PRO A 13 0.43 25.49 4.90
N PHE A 14 -0.41 26.13 4.08
CA PHE A 14 -1.60 25.50 3.51
C PHE A 14 -1.21 24.40 2.52
N PHE A 15 -0.23 24.65 1.65
CA PHE A 15 0.31 23.62 0.77
C PHE A 15 0.94 22.47 1.55
N GLY A 16 1.66 22.77 2.63
CA GLY A 16 2.21 21.76 3.53
C GLY A 16 1.12 20.88 4.15
N MET A 17 0.04 21.48 4.66
CA MET A 17 -1.10 20.75 5.21
C MET A 17 -1.79 19.86 4.16
N ILE A 18 -2.04 20.40 2.95
CA ILE A 18 -2.61 19.62 1.82
C ILE A 18 -1.68 18.46 1.48
N PHE A 19 -0.37 18.69 1.41
CA PHE A 19 0.61 17.65 1.15
C PHE A 19 0.59 16.56 2.23
N GLY A 20 0.49 16.94 3.51
CA GLY A 20 0.32 16.00 4.61
C GLY A 20 -0.95 15.15 4.48
N MET A 21 -2.08 15.75 4.09
CA MET A 21 -3.32 14.99 3.82
C MET A 21 -3.17 14.03 2.63
N VAL A 22 -2.57 14.49 1.53
CA VAL A 22 -2.33 13.65 0.35
C VAL A 22 -1.42 12.48 0.70
N TYR A 23 -0.35 12.71 1.47
CA TYR A 23 0.54 11.65 1.92
C TYR A 23 -0.17 10.63 2.81
N ALA A 24 -0.97 11.07 3.79
CA ALA A 24 -1.76 10.18 4.63
C ALA A 24 -2.72 9.32 3.80
N PHE A 25 -3.40 9.93 2.82
CA PHE A 25 -4.26 9.23 1.88
C PHE A 25 -3.50 8.18 1.07
N MET A 26 -2.35 8.56 0.49
CA MET A 26 -1.51 7.65 -0.27
C MET A 26 -1.05 6.45 0.56
N PHE A 27 -0.68 6.68 1.82
CA PHE A 27 -0.24 5.62 2.72
C PHE A 27 -1.39 4.66 3.07
N VAL A 28 -2.54 5.17 3.50
CA VAL A 28 -3.71 4.37 3.91
C VAL A 28 -4.25 3.51 2.77
N HIS A 29 -4.11 3.98 1.52
CA HIS A 29 -4.56 3.23 0.35
C HIS A 29 -3.49 2.34 -0.29
N GLY A 30 -2.31 2.23 0.33
CA GLY A 30 -1.23 1.36 -0.14
C GLY A 30 -0.49 1.87 -1.37
N LEU A 31 -0.61 3.16 -1.68
CA LEU A 31 0.07 3.80 -2.82
C LEU A 31 1.56 4.02 -2.53
N THR A 32 1.93 4.24 -1.27
CA THR A 32 3.32 4.51 -0.85
C THR A 32 3.90 3.48 0.11
N ALA A 33 3.12 2.44 0.44
CA ALA A 33 3.54 1.40 1.37
C ALA A 33 4.26 0.26 0.63
N THR A 34 5.14 -0.42 1.36
CA THR A 34 5.99 -1.49 0.83
C THR A 34 5.14 -2.72 0.52
N TRP A 35 5.05 -3.07 -0.76
CA TRP A 35 4.47 -4.34 -1.20
C TRP A 35 5.46 -5.47 -0.94
N ALA A 36 4.95 -6.60 -0.45
CA ALA A 36 5.74 -7.80 -0.25
C ALA A 36 5.62 -8.70 -1.48
N LEU A 37 6.77 -9.11 -2.04
CA LEU A 37 6.80 -10.10 -3.11
C LEU A 37 6.48 -11.48 -2.52
N ILE A 38 5.37 -12.08 -2.97
CA ILE A 38 5.01 -13.48 -2.69
C ILE A 38 5.74 -14.41 -3.67
N GLY A 39 5.91 -13.95 -4.92
CA GLY A 39 6.47 -14.74 -6.00
C GLY A 39 5.40 -15.57 -6.70
N LYS A 40 5.76 -16.76 -7.14
CA LYS A 40 4.91 -17.66 -7.94
C LYS A 40 5.22 -19.12 -7.58
N PRO A 41 4.33 -20.07 -7.88
CA PRO A 41 4.59 -21.50 -7.70
C PRO A 41 5.62 -21.99 -8.73
N SER A 42 5.36 -23.09 -9.44
CA SER A 42 6.27 -23.61 -10.48
C SER A 42 6.27 -22.78 -11.76
N ASP A 43 5.11 -22.23 -12.15
CA ASP A 43 4.91 -21.48 -13.39
C ASP A 43 4.28 -20.10 -13.11
N ASP A 44 4.27 -19.23 -14.13
CA ASP A 44 3.65 -17.90 -14.07
C ASP A 44 2.18 -17.98 -13.69
N ILE A 45 1.77 -17.06 -12.80
CA ILE A 45 0.36 -16.92 -12.42
C ILE A 45 -0.39 -16.22 -13.55
N SER A 46 -1.44 -16.87 -14.05
CA SER A 46 -2.30 -16.33 -15.10
C SER A 46 -3.39 -15.43 -14.52
N LYS A 47 -3.98 -15.81 -13.39
CA LYS A 47 -5.12 -15.12 -12.77
C LYS A 47 -5.21 -15.42 -11.27
N ILE A 48 -5.60 -14.41 -10.49
CA ILE A 48 -6.06 -14.58 -9.11
C ILE A 48 -7.52 -15.03 -9.18
N ILE A 49 -7.80 -16.20 -8.60
CA ILE A 49 -9.15 -16.80 -8.61
C ILE A 49 -9.99 -16.16 -7.50
N GLY A 50 -9.45 -16.10 -6.28
CA GLY A 50 -10.10 -15.48 -5.13
C GLY A 50 -9.57 -16.03 -3.81
N VAL A 51 -10.20 -15.60 -2.72
CA VAL A 51 -9.92 -16.11 -1.37
C VAL A 51 -11.01 -17.10 -0.98
N VAL A 52 -10.62 -18.20 -0.34
CA VAL A 52 -11.54 -19.18 0.26
C VAL A 52 -11.26 -19.25 1.75
N GLY A 53 -12.33 -19.15 2.55
CA GLY A 53 -12.19 -18.94 3.99
C GLY A 53 -11.61 -17.56 4.28
N GLN A 54 -10.84 -17.43 5.36
CA GLN A 54 -10.26 -16.14 5.76
C GLN A 54 -8.83 -15.91 5.27
N THR A 55 -8.08 -16.96 4.93
CA THR A 55 -6.63 -16.83 4.76
C THR A 55 -6.04 -17.60 3.58
N ASN A 56 -6.83 -18.29 2.76
CA ASN A 56 -6.30 -19.04 1.63
C ASN A 56 -6.57 -18.34 0.31
N LEU A 57 -5.51 -17.88 -0.37
CA LEU A 57 -5.61 -17.29 -1.71
C LEU A 57 -5.44 -18.38 -2.76
N PHE A 58 -6.31 -18.39 -3.76
CA PHE A 58 -6.25 -19.30 -4.90
C PHE A 58 -5.85 -18.57 -6.17
N VAL A 59 -4.94 -19.17 -6.92
CA VAL A 59 -4.43 -18.66 -8.19
C VAL A 59 -4.41 -19.78 -9.23
N SER A 60 -4.62 -19.42 -10.50
CA SER A 60 -4.37 -20.31 -11.64
C SER A 60 -3.08 -19.93 -12.33
N THR A 61 -2.30 -20.91 -12.78
CA THR A 61 -1.09 -20.70 -13.58
C THR A 61 -1.41 -20.62 -15.07
N VAL A 62 -0.40 -20.28 -15.90
CA VAL A 62 -0.50 -20.33 -17.36
C VAL A 62 -0.68 -21.77 -17.87
N SER A 63 -0.13 -22.77 -17.17
CA SER A 63 -0.32 -24.19 -17.45
C SER A 63 -1.72 -24.72 -17.13
N GLY A 64 -2.58 -23.89 -16.51
CA GLY A 64 -3.95 -24.26 -16.13
C GLY A 64 -4.04 -24.96 -14.76
N GLU A 65 -2.92 -25.09 -14.06
CA GLU A 65 -2.86 -25.67 -12.72
C GLU A 65 -3.33 -24.64 -11.68
N ILE A 66 -3.88 -25.14 -10.56
CA ILE A 66 -4.32 -24.28 -9.46
C ILE A 66 -3.42 -24.50 -8.26
N TYR A 67 -3.06 -23.37 -7.65
CA TYR A 67 -2.33 -23.35 -6.41
C TYR A 67 -3.08 -22.50 -5.39
N SER A 68 -2.92 -22.87 -4.12
CA SER A 68 -3.27 -22.06 -2.97
C SER A 68 -2.04 -21.76 -2.14
N PHE A 69 -2.12 -20.69 -1.35
CA PHE A 69 -1.27 -20.54 -0.19
C PHE A 69 -2.04 -19.89 0.95
N ASP A 70 -1.65 -20.23 2.16
CA ASP A 70 -2.18 -19.61 3.37
C ASP A 70 -1.37 -18.33 3.67
N PHE A 71 -2.05 -17.20 3.68
CA PHE A 71 -1.47 -15.90 4.01
C PHE A 71 -1.73 -15.49 5.47
N SER A 72 -2.20 -16.41 6.32
CA SER A 72 -2.42 -16.17 7.76
C SER A 72 -1.16 -15.65 8.48
N GLU A 73 0.02 -16.14 8.10
CA GLU A 73 1.29 -15.71 8.68
C GLU A 73 1.65 -14.24 8.37
N TYR A 74 1.10 -13.67 7.30
CA TYR A 74 1.24 -12.24 7.01
C TYR A 74 0.44 -11.35 7.98
N TYR A 75 -0.45 -11.94 8.78
CA TYR A 75 -1.30 -11.23 9.74
C TYR A 75 -1.02 -11.59 11.19
N TYR A 76 -0.87 -12.89 11.45
CA TYR A 76 -0.78 -13.47 12.79
C TYR A 76 0.65 -13.90 13.14
N GLY A 77 1.58 -13.78 12.18
CA GLY A 77 3.00 -14.04 12.36
C GLY A 77 3.64 -12.97 13.23
N HIS A 78 3.79 -13.31 14.51
CA HIS A 78 4.45 -12.57 15.58
C HIS A 78 3.66 -11.41 16.20
N ASN A 79 3.66 -11.40 17.54
CA ASN A 79 3.39 -10.29 18.46
C ASN A 79 4.26 -9.06 18.14
N SER A 80 4.14 -8.55 16.93
CA SER A 80 5.11 -7.69 16.30
C SER A 80 4.45 -6.33 16.18
N SER A 81 5.17 -5.33 16.68
CA SER A 81 4.72 -3.95 16.70
C SER A 81 4.45 -3.48 15.27
N PHE A 82 3.69 -2.39 15.10
CA PHE A 82 3.53 -1.73 13.79
C PHE A 82 4.87 -1.50 13.07
N ALA A 83 5.94 -1.23 13.82
CA ALA A 83 7.28 -1.10 13.27
C ALA A 83 7.79 -2.41 12.64
N ASP A 84 7.55 -3.54 13.30
CA ASP A 84 7.95 -4.84 12.76
C ASP A 84 7.17 -5.21 11.50
N GLN A 85 5.89 -4.83 11.38
CA GLN A 85 5.13 -5.00 10.15
C GLN A 85 5.64 -4.11 9.00
N LEU A 86 6.19 -2.93 9.31
CA LEU A 86 6.77 -2.04 8.30
C LEU A 86 8.14 -2.50 7.78
N PHE A 87 8.90 -3.24 8.60
CA PHE A 87 10.29 -3.58 8.33
C PHE A 87 10.57 -5.10 8.19
N SER A 88 9.58 -5.96 8.41
CA SER A 88 9.76 -7.41 8.27
C SER A 88 9.79 -7.83 6.80
N SER A 89 10.71 -8.74 6.49
CA SER A 89 10.72 -9.49 5.25
C SER A 89 9.51 -10.43 5.20
N ALA A 90 8.83 -10.49 4.05
CA ALA A 90 7.73 -11.42 3.82
C ALA A 90 8.13 -12.86 4.21
N PRO A 91 7.30 -13.58 4.99
CA PRO A 91 7.57 -14.98 5.30
C PRO A 91 7.64 -15.82 4.01
N PRO A 92 8.40 -16.92 4.02
CA PRO A 92 8.49 -17.81 2.88
C PRO A 92 7.13 -18.45 2.58
N VAL A 93 6.69 -18.38 1.33
CA VAL A 93 5.40 -18.96 0.92
C VAL A 93 5.56 -20.39 0.45
N ILE A 94 4.74 -21.28 1.02
CA ILE A 94 4.61 -22.66 0.56
C ILE A 94 3.35 -22.76 -0.29
N TRP A 95 3.55 -22.90 -1.60
CA TRP A 95 2.45 -23.12 -2.54
C TRP A 95 1.96 -24.56 -2.49
N LYS A 96 0.65 -24.74 -2.34
CA LYS A 96 -0.01 -26.04 -2.36
C LYS A 96 -0.78 -26.20 -3.66
N LYS A 97 -0.53 -27.29 -4.40
CA LYS A 97 -1.30 -27.63 -5.60
C LYS A 97 -2.68 -28.13 -5.20
N GLU A 98 -3.73 -27.62 -5.86
CA GLU A 98 -5.13 -27.90 -5.52
C GLU A 98 -5.90 -28.53 -6.69
N ASN A 99 -7.00 -29.21 -6.40
CA ASN A 99 -7.89 -29.80 -7.39
C ASN A 99 -9.24 -29.06 -7.40
N MET A 100 -9.72 -28.64 -8.58
CA MET A 100 -10.88 -27.73 -8.74
C MET A 100 -12.21 -28.25 -8.20
N LEU A 101 -12.35 -29.57 -7.99
CA LEU A 101 -13.66 -30.21 -7.80
C LEU A 101 -14.42 -29.80 -6.53
N THR A 102 -13.80 -29.05 -5.61
CA THR A 102 -14.35 -28.79 -4.27
C THR A 102 -14.42 -27.32 -3.85
N ILE A 103 -14.05 -26.37 -4.72
CA ILE A 103 -13.77 -25.00 -4.25
C ILE A 103 -14.63 -23.98 -4.98
N ILE A 104 -15.49 -23.28 -4.23
CA ILE A 104 -16.22 -22.10 -4.68
C ILE A 104 -15.54 -20.88 -4.04
N PRO A 105 -14.57 -20.25 -4.71
CA PRO A 105 -13.89 -19.07 -4.20
C PRO A 105 -14.85 -17.89 -4.11
N GLU A 106 -14.64 -17.02 -3.12
CA GLU A 106 -15.35 -15.75 -3.10
C GLU A 106 -14.95 -14.95 -4.34
N PRO A 107 -15.93 -14.50 -5.15
CA PRO A 107 -15.63 -13.81 -6.39
C PRO A 107 -14.92 -12.48 -6.11
N VAL A 108 -14.01 -12.13 -7.01
CA VAL A 108 -13.29 -10.84 -7.05
C VAL A 108 -14.27 -9.69 -6.81
N ARG A 109 -14.21 -9.04 -5.64
CA ARG A 109 -15.26 -8.10 -5.27
C ARG A 109 -15.17 -6.74 -5.96
N ARG A 110 -14.06 -6.35 -6.57
CA ARG A 110 -13.98 -5.15 -7.44
C ARG A 110 -12.87 -5.27 -8.49
N PRO A 111 -13.13 -4.98 -9.77
CA PRO A 111 -12.07 -4.57 -10.69
C PRO A 111 -11.64 -3.16 -10.26
N THR A 112 -10.56 -3.07 -9.49
CA THR A 112 -10.02 -1.79 -9.08
C THR A 112 -9.29 -1.17 -10.28
N PHE A 113 -9.50 0.14 -10.49
CA PHE A 113 -8.83 0.94 -11.52
C PHE A 113 -7.34 0.62 -11.59
N ASN A 114 -6.74 0.67 -12.79
CA ASN A 114 -5.29 0.53 -13.05
C ASN A 114 -4.47 1.04 -11.86
N PHE A 115 -4.02 0.12 -11.01
CA PHE A 115 -3.36 0.50 -9.76
C PHE A 115 -1.92 0.88 -10.06
N ILE A 116 -1.47 1.98 -9.49
CA ILE A 116 -0.11 2.50 -9.64
C ILE A 116 0.49 2.57 -8.25
N THR A 117 1.53 1.77 -8.00
CA THR A 117 2.39 1.91 -6.82
C THR A 117 3.34 3.08 -7.01
N TRP A 118 3.67 3.80 -5.93
CA TRP A 118 4.70 4.82 -5.90
C TRP A 118 5.75 4.53 -4.81
N PRO A 119 7.01 4.24 -5.16
CA PRO A 119 7.55 4.13 -6.51
C PRO A 119 6.91 3.00 -7.32
N LEU A 120 6.98 3.06 -8.65
CA LEU A 120 6.41 2.03 -9.52
C LEU A 120 7.23 0.73 -9.37
N LEU A 121 6.79 -0.15 -8.48
CA LEU A 121 7.49 -1.41 -8.18
C LEU A 121 7.29 -2.45 -9.29
N PHE A 122 6.08 -2.54 -9.84
CA PHE A 122 5.73 -3.48 -10.90
C PHE A 122 4.53 -2.95 -11.71
N LYS A 123 4.33 -3.52 -12.91
CA LYS A 123 3.11 -3.28 -13.69
C LYS A 123 2.08 -4.32 -13.33
N GLU A 124 0.96 -3.87 -12.80
CA GLU A 124 -0.17 -4.72 -12.46
C GLU A 124 -0.87 -5.28 -13.71
N LYS A 125 -1.29 -6.54 -13.60
CA LYS A 125 -2.19 -7.27 -14.50
C LYS A 125 -3.58 -7.44 -13.87
N GLN A 126 -3.66 -7.70 -12.56
CA GLN A 126 -4.91 -7.88 -11.82
C GLN A 126 -4.74 -7.50 -10.35
N LEU A 127 -5.68 -6.73 -9.80
CA LEU A 127 -5.82 -6.51 -8.35
C LEU A 127 -6.92 -7.41 -7.79
N TYR A 128 -6.72 -7.90 -6.57
CA TYR A 128 -7.75 -8.49 -5.73
C TYR A 128 -7.71 -7.85 -4.35
N GLU A 129 -8.85 -7.40 -3.87
CA GLU A 129 -8.97 -6.79 -2.53
C GLU A 129 -9.90 -7.64 -1.66
N SER A 130 -9.48 -7.84 -0.40
CA SER A 130 -10.20 -8.54 0.64
C SER A 130 -10.22 -7.69 1.91
N THR A 131 -11.35 -7.66 2.59
CA THR A 131 -11.49 -7.00 3.89
C THR A 131 -11.78 -8.06 4.94
N HIS A 132 -10.96 -8.10 5.98
CA HIS A 132 -11.11 -9.02 7.10
C HIS A 132 -11.55 -8.22 8.33
N GLN A 133 -12.62 -8.64 9.01
CA GLN A 133 -13.03 -8.00 10.27
C GLN A 133 -12.12 -8.45 11.40
N LEU A 134 -11.56 -7.50 12.13
CA LEU A 134 -10.80 -7.73 13.35
C LEU A 134 -11.64 -7.34 14.57
N ILE A 135 -11.21 -7.75 15.77
CA ILE A 135 -11.85 -7.33 17.03
C ILE A 135 -11.82 -5.79 17.16
N GLU A 136 -10.74 -5.15 16.71
CA GLU A 136 -10.55 -3.70 16.74
C GLU A 136 -10.32 -3.13 15.33
N GLY A 137 -11.37 -3.17 14.50
CA GLY A 137 -11.39 -2.53 13.18
C GLY A 137 -11.42 -3.51 12.02
N GLU A 138 -10.91 -3.08 10.87
CA GLU A 138 -10.87 -3.87 9.65
C GLU A 138 -9.43 -4.01 9.16
N LEU A 139 -9.09 -5.14 8.56
CA LEU A 139 -7.82 -5.36 7.88
C LEU A 139 -8.08 -5.42 6.39
N LEU A 140 -7.53 -4.45 5.67
CA LEU A 140 -7.58 -4.43 4.22
C LEU A 140 -6.35 -5.16 3.67
N THR A 141 -6.58 -6.23 2.94
CA THR A 141 -5.53 -6.94 2.21
C THR A 141 -5.76 -6.81 0.73
N LYS A 142 -4.68 -6.54 0.01
CA LYS A 142 -4.64 -6.46 -1.44
C LYS A 142 -3.61 -7.43 -1.98
N PHE A 143 -3.97 -8.06 -3.08
CA PHE A 143 -3.09 -8.92 -3.85
C PHE A 143 -2.99 -8.36 -5.25
N ALA A 144 -1.77 -8.14 -5.73
CA ALA A 144 -1.53 -7.66 -7.07
C ALA A 144 -0.75 -8.70 -7.85
N LEU A 145 -1.32 -9.12 -8.98
CA LEU A 145 -0.64 -9.96 -9.96
C LEU A 145 0.09 -9.04 -10.93
N SER A 146 1.41 -9.17 -11.04
CA SER A 146 2.21 -8.43 -12.00
C SER A 146 2.26 -9.10 -13.37
N LYS A 147 2.63 -8.34 -14.40
CA LYS A 147 2.66 -8.82 -15.81
C LYS A 147 3.64 -9.97 -16.07
N ASP A 148 4.66 -10.11 -15.24
CA ASP A 148 5.66 -11.19 -15.23
C ASP A 148 5.20 -12.43 -14.43
N GLY A 149 3.92 -12.48 -14.04
CA GLY A 149 3.32 -13.64 -13.39
C GLY A 149 3.64 -13.79 -11.91
N ASN A 150 4.27 -12.79 -11.28
CA ASN A 150 4.53 -12.77 -9.85
C ASN A 150 3.34 -12.21 -9.07
N LEU A 151 3.13 -12.72 -7.86
CA LEU A 151 2.14 -12.22 -6.94
C LEU A 151 2.80 -11.33 -5.88
N TRP A 152 2.10 -10.25 -5.54
CA TRP A 152 2.47 -9.31 -4.51
C TRP A 152 1.33 -9.18 -3.51
N ILE A 153 1.67 -8.99 -2.23
CA ILE A 153 0.71 -8.74 -1.17
C ILE A 153 0.97 -7.38 -0.52
N TRP A 154 -0.11 -6.73 -0.13
CA TRP A 154 -0.10 -5.59 0.75
C TRP A 154 -1.23 -5.75 1.75
N SER A 155 -0.98 -5.44 3.01
CA SER A 155 -1.98 -5.50 4.07
C SER A 155 -1.85 -4.31 4.98
N TYR A 156 -2.98 -3.76 5.40
CA TYR A 156 -3.02 -2.63 6.32
C TYR A 156 -4.25 -2.68 7.22
N GLY A 157 -4.02 -2.61 8.52
CA GLY A 157 -5.08 -2.49 9.52
C GLY A 157 -5.75 -1.12 9.43
N VAL A 158 -6.95 -1.09 8.85
CA VAL A 158 -7.91 0.02 8.89
C VAL A 158 -8.62 0.00 10.25
N GLY A 159 -7.88 0.38 11.29
CA GLY A 159 -8.39 0.60 12.65
C GLY A 159 -8.11 2.03 13.14
N GLY A 160 -8.00 2.22 14.46
CA GLY A 160 -7.67 3.53 15.05
C GLY A 160 -6.40 4.18 14.48
N MET A 161 -5.47 3.38 13.94
CA MET A 161 -4.23 3.85 13.32
C MET A 161 -4.43 4.64 12.02
N ALA A 162 -5.42 4.31 11.19
CA ALA A 162 -5.72 5.11 10.00
C ALA A 162 -6.15 6.53 10.40
N GLY A 163 -6.95 6.64 11.46
CA GLY A 163 -7.34 7.92 12.06
C GLY A 163 -6.15 8.70 12.62
N ILE A 164 -5.20 8.01 13.26
CA ILE A 164 -3.94 8.60 13.75
C ILE A 164 -3.15 9.21 12.59
N LEU A 165 -2.99 8.51 11.47
CA LEU A 165 -2.26 9.07 10.31
C LEU A 165 -2.94 10.34 9.78
N TYR A 166 -4.25 10.32 9.58
CA TYR A 166 -4.98 11.51 9.13
C TYR A 166 -4.96 12.65 10.16
N TYR A 167 -4.79 12.35 11.45
CA TYR A 167 -4.69 13.35 12.50
C TYR A 167 -3.30 14.00 12.58
N PHE A 168 -2.22 13.23 12.41
CA PHE A 168 -0.85 13.71 12.62
C PHE A 168 -0.17 14.27 11.37
N TYR A 169 -0.40 13.69 10.19
CA TYR A 169 0.32 14.12 8.98
C TYR A 169 -0.05 15.53 8.48
N PRO A 170 -1.31 16.01 8.55
CA PRO A 170 -1.62 17.38 8.16
C PRO A 170 -0.97 18.44 9.06
N PRO A 171 -0.97 18.32 10.41
CA PRO A 171 -0.18 19.19 11.27
C PRO A 171 1.33 19.16 11.00
N ILE A 172 1.91 17.97 10.77
CA ILE A 172 3.33 17.84 10.40
C ILE A 172 3.61 18.59 9.09
N GLY A 173 2.74 18.41 8.09
CA GLY A 173 2.80 19.12 6.82
C GLY A 173 2.72 20.64 6.98
N LEU A 174 1.82 21.12 7.84
CA LEU A 174 1.70 22.54 8.17
C LEU A 174 3.00 23.09 8.77
N LEU A 175 3.58 22.39 9.76
CA LEU A 175 4.85 22.78 10.38
C LEU A 175 5.99 22.80 9.35
N PHE A 176 6.05 21.82 8.46
CA PHE A 176 7.02 21.79 7.38
C PHE A 176 6.86 23.00 6.45
N GLY A 177 5.64 23.35 6.07
CA GLY A 177 5.34 24.54 5.27
C GLY A 177 5.76 25.85 5.97
N LEU A 178 5.60 25.94 7.29
CA LEU A 178 6.08 27.09 8.08
C LEU A 178 7.62 27.17 8.08
N LEU A 179 8.32 26.05 8.25
CA LEU A 179 9.78 25.98 8.26
C LEU A 179 10.41 26.37 6.92
N LEU A 180 9.71 26.16 5.80
CA LEU A 180 10.20 26.56 4.47
C LEU A 180 10.22 28.08 4.26
N ILE A 181 9.40 28.84 4.98
CA ILE A 181 9.31 30.31 4.83
C ILE A 181 10.66 31.00 5.11
N PRO A 182 11.34 30.80 6.26
CA PRO A 182 12.64 31.41 6.50
C PRO A 182 13.72 30.91 5.53
N ILE A 183 13.69 29.64 5.12
CA ILE A 183 14.66 29.06 4.17
C ILE A 183 14.56 29.76 2.81
N ILE A 184 13.35 29.86 2.26
CA ILE A 184 13.10 30.53 0.97
C ILE A 184 13.42 32.02 1.06
N LYS A 185 13.14 32.68 2.19
CA LYS A 185 13.55 34.08 2.40
C LYS A 185 15.07 34.22 2.40
N HIS A 186 15.79 33.33 3.08
CA HIS A 186 17.26 33.38 3.13
C HIS A 186 17.89 33.22 1.73
N TRP A 187 17.44 32.23 0.95
CA TRP A 187 17.92 32.01 -0.42
C TRP A 187 17.61 33.16 -1.40
N ASN A 188 16.46 33.82 -1.25
CA ASN A 188 16.14 34.99 -2.09
C ASN A 188 16.93 36.25 -1.72
N VAL A 189 17.46 36.33 -0.50
CA VAL A 189 18.28 37.46 -0.03
C VAL A 189 19.75 37.26 -0.40
N TYR A 190 20.22 36.00 -0.43
CA TYR A 190 21.59 35.64 -0.81
C TYR A 190 21.59 34.64 -1.97
N PRO A 191 21.30 35.09 -3.21
CA PRO A 191 21.44 34.20 -4.36
C PRO A 191 22.90 33.75 -4.45
N ALA A 192 23.12 32.44 -4.61
CA ALA A 192 24.46 31.90 -4.84
C ALA A 192 25.10 32.68 -5.99
N LYS A 193 26.30 33.25 -5.74
CA LYS A 193 27.05 33.91 -6.81
C LYS A 193 27.40 32.86 -7.87
N PRO A 194 27.25 33.17 -9.17
CA PRO A 194 27.64 32.28 -10.26
C PRO A 194 29.14 31.97 -10.21
#